data_AF-A0A530AC30-F1
#
_entry.id   AF-A0A530AC30-F1
#
_cell.length_a   1.000
_cell.length_b   1.000
_cell.length_c   1.000
_cell.angle_alpha   90.00
_cell.angle_beta   90.00
_cell.angle_gamma   90.00
#
_symmetry.space_group_name_H-M   'P 1'
#
loop_
_entity.id
_entity.type
_entity.pdbx_description
1 polymer ?
#
loop_
_entity_poly.entity_id
_entity_poly.type
_entity_poly.pdbx_seq_one_letter_code
_entity_poly.pdbx_strand_id
1 'polypeptide(L)'
;DGENYLRRLNCEYRDYLAGLCNERGVKLRISYASEREDWIQNMVSGGLGICFIPEFSAVIPGLQIRPVVDPEVWREVSLVV
;
A
#
# COMPACT_ATOMS: atom_id res chain seq x y z
N ASP A 1 -8.09 -0.73 -17.29
CA ASP A 1 -8.27 -1.51 -16.06
C ASP A 1 -6.97 -1.43 -15.27
N GLY A 2 -7.00 -0.88 -14.05
CA GLY A 2 -5.79 -0.53 -13.29
C GLY A 2 -4.92 -1.75 -12.91
N GLU A 3 -3.75 -1.48 -12.35
CA GLU A 3 -2.81 -2.51 -11.87
C GLU A 3 -3.40 -3.40 -10.77
N ASN A 4 -2.89 -4.62 -10.66
CA ASN A 4 -3.22 -5.52 -9.56
C ASN A 4 -2.81 -4.91 -8.22
N TYR A 5 -3.70 -4.95 -7.25
CA TYR A 5 -3.45 -4.45 -5.89
C TYR A 5 -3.18 -5.62 -4.95
N LEU A 6 -2.00 -5.60 -4.32
CA LEU A 6 -1.58 -6.56 -3.32
C LEU A 6 -1.95 -6.00 -1.94
N ARG A 7 -2.84 -6.69 -1.22
CA ARG A 7 -3.45 -6.19 0.00
C ARG A 7 -2.69 -6.64 1.25
N ARG A 8 -2.24 -5.66 2.03
CA ARG A 8 -1.82 -5.85 3.42
C ARG A 8 -3.06 -6.00 4.31
N LEU A 9 -3.23 -7.15 4.97
CA LEU A 9 -4.41 -7.41 5.82
C LEU A 9 -4.41 -6.57 7.10
N ASN A 10 -3.24 -6.35 7.69
CA ASN A 10 -3.05 -5.54 8.90
C ASN A 10 -2.75 -4.06 8.60
N CYS A 11 -3.18 -3.56 7.43
CA CYS A 11 -3.02 -2.16 7.09
C CYS A 11 -3.95 -1.29 7.92
N GLU A 12 -3.34 -0.42 8.73
CA GLU A 12 -3.98 0.48 9.67
C GLU A 12 -4.77 1.61 8.98
N TYR A 13 -4.46 1.89 7.71
CA TYR A 13 -5.14 2.92 6.88
C TYR A 13 -5.96 2.33 5.73
N ARG A 14 -6.27 1.03 5.75
CA ARG A 14 -6.93 0.35 4.63
C ARG A 14 -8.22 1.04 4.20
N ASP A 15 -9.10 1.32 5.16
CA ASP A 15 -10.44 1.82 4.87
C ASP A 15 -10.40 3.29 4.40
N TYR A 16 -9.48 4.08 4.96
CA TYR A 16 -9.18 5.44 4.49
C TYR A 16 -8.70 5.44 3.02
N LEU A 17 -7.69 4.61 2.70
CA LEU A 17 -7.16 4.50 1.34
C LEU A 17 -8.19 3.96 0.34
N ALA A 18 -9.04 3.02 0.76
CA ALA A 18 -10.11 2.49 -0.07
C ALA A 18 -11.18 3.56 -0.35
N GLY A 19 -11.55 4.36 0.66
CA GLY A 19 -12.47 5.50 0.50
C GLY A 19 -11.92 6.52 -0.51
N LEU A 20 -10.66 6.89 -0.36
CA LEU A 20 -9.98 7.80 -1.26
C LEU A 20 -9.95 7.30 -2.72
N CYS A 21 -9.65 6.01 -2.91
CA CYS A 21 -9.71 5.40 -4.24
C CYS A 21 -11.13 5.48 -4.82
N ASN A 22 -12.15 5.18 -4.01
CA ASN A 22 -13.54 5.20 -4.44
C ASN A 22 -14.02 6.62 -4.82
N GLU A 23 -13.72 7.62 -4.00
CA GLU A 23 -14.05 9.04 -4.27
C GLU A 23 -13.48 9.54 -5.60
N ARG A 24 -12.34 8.98 -6.02
CA ARG A 24 -11.64 9.33 -7.25
C ARG A 24 -11.96 8.40 -8.43
N GLY A 25 -12.88 7.47 -8.26
CA GLY A 25 -13.26 6.49 -9.28
C GLY A 25 -12.16 5.46 -9.60
N VAL A 26 -11.16 5.31 -8.72
CA VAL A 26 -10.11 4.30 -8.85
C VAL A 26 -10.62 2.94 -8.39
N LYS A 27 -10.62 1.97 -9.30
CA LYS A 27 -11.01 0.59 -9.02
C LYS A 27 -9.77 -0.24 -8.70
N LEU A 28 -9.66 -0.69 -7.44
CA LEU A 28 -8.60 -1.60 -7.01
C LEU A 28 -9.00 -3.06 -7.30
N ARG A 29 -8.21 -3.75 -8.12
CA ARG A 29 -8.36 -5.20 -8.31
C ARG A 29 -7.47 -5.94 -7.33
N ILE A 30 -8.06 -6.55 -6.31
CA ILE A 30 -7.30 -7.30 -5.31
C ILE A 30 -6.91 -8.66 -5.91
N SER A 31 -5.62 -8.88 -6.18
CA SER A 31 -5.12 -10.15 -6.72
C SER A 31 -4.63 -11.10 -5.61
N TYR A 32 -4.18 -10.55 -4.49
CA TYR A 32 -3.67 -11.31 -3.35
C TYR A 32 -3.78 -10.49 -2.06
N ALA A 33 -3.90 -11.18 -0.91
CA ALA A 33 -3.91 -10.56 0.41
C ALA A 33 -3.12 -11.40 1.42
N SER A 34 -2.35 -10.75 2.29
CA SER A 34 -1.60 -11.41 3.36
C SER A 34 -1.36 -10.48 4.54
N GLU A 35 -1.21 -11.07 5.73
CA GLU A 35 -0.73 -10.40 6.94
C GLU A 35 0.78 -10.18 6.91
N ARG A 36 1.50 -11.00 6.13
CA ARG A 36 2.95 -10.92 5.95
C ARG A 36 3.31 -9.83 4.95
N GLU A 37 3.72 -8.68 5.47
CA GLU A 37 4.11 -7.54 4.66
C GLU A 37 5.34 -7.80 3.80
N ASP A 38 6.29 -8.61 4.29
CA ASP A 38 7.47 -9.02 3.53
C ASP A 38 7.09 -9.79 2.26
N TRP A 39 6.06 -10.64 2.32
CA TRP A 39 5.54 -11.33 1.13
C TRP A 39 4.93 -10.35 0.13
N ILE A 40 4.13 -9.39 0.60
CA ILE A 40 3.56 -8.33 -0.24
C ILE A 40 4.67 -7.57 -0.98
N GLN A 41 5.69 -7.11 -0.26
CA GLN A 41 6.81 -6.36 -0.85
C GLN A 41 7.60 -7.20 -1.86
N ASN A 42 7.87 -8.48 -1.57
CA ASN A 42 8.54 -9.39 -2.52
C ASN A 42 7.72 -9.61 -3.80
N MET A 43 6.40 -9.70 -3.69
CA MET A 43 5.55 -9.83 -4.88
C MET A 43 5.49 -8.54 -5.70
N VAL A 44 5.48 -7.37 -5.05
CA VAL A 44 5.60 -6.08 -5.74
C VAL A 44 6.96 -6.01 -6.47
N SER A 45 8.07 -6.37 -5.82
CA SER A 45 9.38 -6.39 -6.48
C SER A 45 9.45 -7.39 -7.65
N GLY A 46 8.66 -8.46 -7.58
CA GLY A 46 8.49 -9.43 -8.67
C GLY A 46 7.54 -8.99 -9.79
N GLY A 47 6.97 -7.77 -9.71
CA GLY A 47 6.07 -7.22 -10.73
C GLY A 47 4.64 -7.78 -10.71
N LEU A 48 4.21 -8.40 -9.61
CA LEU A 48 2.88 -9.01 -9.51
C LEU A 48 1.75 -8.00 -9.21
N GLY A 49 2.10 -6.75 -8.91
CA GLY A 49 1.17 -5.67 -8.64
C GLY A 49 1.79 -4.54 -7.85
N ILE A 50 0.93 -3.70 -7.27
CA ILE A 50 1.30 -2.54 -6.45
C ILE A 50 0.64 -2.64 -5.06
N CYS A 51 1.17 -1.90 -4.09
CA CYS A 51 0.53 -1.75 -2.78
C CYS A 51 0.82 -0.37 -2.18
N PHE A 52 -0.02 0.08 -1.25
CA PHE A 52 0.31 1.21 -0.38
C PHE A 52 1.10 0.75 0.84
N ILE A 53 2.15 1.49 1.17
CA ILE A 53 3.02 1.22 2.31
C ILE A 53 3.53 2.54 2.91
N PRO A 54 3.69 2.64 4.24
CA PRO A 54 4.36 3.78 4.85
C PRO A 54 5.79 3.93 4.33
N GLU A 55 6.28 5.17 4.24
CA GLU A 55 7.61 5.52 3.71
C GLU A 55 8.73 4.66 4.33
N PHE A 56 8.70 4.47 5.64
CA PHE A 56 9.74 3.74 6.40
C PHE A 56 9.47 2.25 6.58
N SER A 57 8.44 1.69 5.93
CA SER A 57 8.10 0.27 6.01
C SER A 57 8.65 -0.53 4.81
N ALA A 58 9.10 0.14 3.75
CA ALA A 58 9.76 -0.52 2.62
C ALA A 58 11.15 -1.05 3.03
N VAL A 59 11.32 -2.38 3.01
CA VAL A 59 12.55 -3.06 3.48
C VAL A 59 13.17 -3.97 2.41
N ILE A 60 12.47 -4.27 1.32
CA ILE A 60 13.00 -5.10 0.24
C ILE A 60 13.96 -4.30 -0.66
N PRO A 61 15.22 -4.73 -0.83
CA PRO A 61 16.17 -4.05 -1.71
C PRO A 61 15.67 -3.98 -3.15
N GLY A 62 15.81 -2.81 -3.78
CA GLY A 62 15.39 -2.59 -5.17
C GLY A 62 13.88 -2.41 -5.36
N LEU A 63 13.08 -2.45 -4.28
CA LEU A 63 11.66 -2.14 -4.35
C LEU A 63 11.47 -0.70 -4.85
N GLN A 64 10.74 -0.56 -5.94
CA GLN A 64 10.41 0.74 -6.49
C GLN A 64 9.31 1.38 -5.65
N ILE A 65 9.61 2.56 -5.09
CA ILE A 65 8.69 3.33 -4.27
C ILE A 65 8.42 4.69 -4.93
N ARG A 66 7.17 5.16 -4.80
CA ARG A 66 6.76 6.48 -5.26
C ARG A 66 5.84 7.12 -4.22
N PRO A 67 6.14 8.34 -3.76
CA PRO A 67 5.26 9.04 -2.83
C PRO A 67 3.91 9.38 -3.49
N VAL A 68 2.84 9.30 -2.70
CA VAL A 68 1.50 9.74 -3.10
C VAL A 68 1.39 11.23 -2.79
N VAL A 69 1.36 12.05 -3.83
CA VAL A 69 1.39 13.53 -3.69
C VAL A 69 0.02 14.18 -3.86
N ASP A 70 -0.92 13.48 -4.51
CA ASP A 70 -2.30 13.94 -4.65
C ASP A 70 -3.25 12.75 -4.46
N PRO A 71 -4.02 12.68 -3.35
CA PRO A 71 -3.89 13.61 -2.24
C PRO A 71 -2.59 13.28 -1.51
N GLU A 72 -2.10 14.22 -0.74
CA GLU A 72 -1.08 13.89 0.23
C GLU A 72 -1.66 12.94 1.27
N VAL A 73 -0.99 11.80 1.48
CA VAL A 73 -1.35 10.83 2.51
C VAL A 73 -0.20 10.75 3.50
N TRP A 74 -0.44 11.19 4.73
CA TRP A 74 0.54 11.18 5.81
C TRP A 74 -0.07 10.62 7.09
N ARG A 75 0.79 10.26 8.03
CA ARG A 75 0.42 9.83 9.37
C ARG A 75 1.36 10.45 10.39
N GLU A 76 0.83 10.74 11.57
CA GLU A 76 1.65 11.06 12.74
C GLU A 76 1.92 9.77 13.52
N VAL A 77 3.17 9.61 13.95
CA VAL A 77 3.58 8.49 14.80
C VAL A 77 4.07 9.07 16.12
N SER A 78 3.35 8.77 17.20
CA SER A 78 3.66 9.26 18.54
C SER A 78 3.99 8.10 19.48
N LEU A 79 4.97 8.29 20.35
CA LEU A 79 5.17 7.44 21.53
C LEU A 79 4.32 8.00 22.66
N VAL A 80 3.39 7.20 23.19
CA VAL A 80 2.62 7.55 24.39
C VAL A 80 3.25 6.83 25.58
N VAL A 81 3.64 7.60 26.60
CA VAL A 81 4.21 7.12 27.87
C VAL A 81 3.13 6.95 28.93
#